data_AF-A0A2V8EEV3-F1
#
_entry.id   AF-A0A2V8EEV3-F1
#
_cell.length_a   1.000
_cell.length_b   1.000
_cell.length_c   1.000
_cell.angle_alpha   90.00
_cell.angle_beta   90.00
_cell.angle_gamma   90.00
#
_symmetry.space_group_name_H-M   'P 1'
#
loop_
_entity.id
_entity.type
_entity.pdbx_description
1 polymer ?
#
loop_
_entity_poly.entity_id
_entity_poly.type
_entity_poly.pdbx_seq_one_letter_code
_entity_poly.pdbx_strand_id
1 'polypeptide(L)'
;MSRHISFGIFSTMVTLLAHSMMMFYLIGKGKAVKDAMVEGHLMGDHYQRIALARKPVFSIGTLAMAVTIVTALMGASVDTRLLPPFVHALVSYGAIACNLAAAKIELDALGQSNRVVDEVNRLLGS
;
A
#
# COMPACT_ATOMS: atom_id res chain seq x y z
N MET A 1 -3.72 18.06 -23.91
CA MET A 1 -3.29 18.53 -22.58
C MET A 1 -4.34 18.27 -21.50
N SER A 2 -5.50 18.92 -21.50
CA SER A 2 -6.54 18.77 -20.43
C SER A 2 -6.88 17.32 -20.03
N ARG A 3 -7.10 16.42 -21.00
CA ARG A 3 -7.38 15.00 -20.73
C ARG A 3 -6.27 14.27 -19.96
N HIS A 4 -5.00 14.60 -20.22
CA HIS A 4 -3.85 13.99 -19.54
C HIS A 4 -3.81 14.37 -18.05
N ILE A 5 -4.15 15.62 -17.73
CA ILE A 5 -4.21 16.13 -16.35
C ILE A 5 -5.33 15.42 -15.58
N SER A 6 -6.53 15.35 -16.14
CA SER A 6 -7.67 14.69 -15.50
C SER A 6 -7.38 13.21 -15.22
N PHE A 7 -6.78 12.50 -16.19
CA PHE A 7 -6.36 11.13 -15.99
C PHE A 7 -5.27 11.00 -14.90
N GLY A 8 -4.29 11.91 -14.87
CA GLY A 8 -3.23 11.90 -13.86
C GLY A 8 -3.74 12.15 -12.43
N ILE A 9 -4.67 13.09 -12.26
CA ILE A 9 -5.31 13.35 -10.96
C ILE A 9 -6.13 12.13 -10.53
N PHE A 10 -6.97 11.61 -11.44
CA PHE A 10 -7.80 10.45 -11.15
C PHE A 10 -6.96 9.22 -10.79
N SER A 11 -5.93 8.90 -11.57
CA SER A 11 -5.04 7.78 -11.28
C SER A 11 -4.32 7.96 -9.96
N THR A 12 -3.88 9.17 -9.63
CA THR A 12 -3.25 9.48 -8.33
C THR A 12 -4.23 9.21 -7.18
N MET A 13 -5.47 9.70 -7.27
CA MET A 13 -6.50 9.47 -6.26
C MET A 13 -6.76 7.98 -6.04
N VAL A 14 -6.96 7.22 -7.12
CA VAL A 14 -7.20 5.77 -7.06
C VAL A 14 -5.99 5.03 -6.46
N THR A 15 -4.77 5.41 -6.84
CA THR A 15 -3.54 4.78 -6.34
C THR A 15 -3.34 5.03 -4.85
N LEU A 16 -3.51 6.27 -4.40
CA LEU A 16 -3.45 6.61 -2.98
C LEU A 16 -4.53 5.89 -2.18
N LEU A 17 -5.75 5.81 -2.73
CA LEU A 17 -6.85 5.09 -2.11
C LEU A 17 -6.52 3.60 -1.96
N ALA A 18 -5.98 2.97 -3.00
CA ALA A 18 -5.60 1.56 -2.98
C ALA A 18 -4.57 1.25 -1.89
N HIS A 19 -3.47 2.02 -1.82
CA HIS A 19 -2.46 1.88 -0.78
C HIS A 19 -3.04 2.10 0.62
N SER A 20 -3.90 3.12 0.77
CA SER A 20 -4.54 3.41 2.06
C SER A 20 -5.47 2.27 2.51
N MET A 21 -6.31 1.77 1.59
CA MET A 21 -7.20 0.63 1.86
C MET A 21 -6.40 -0.61 2.25
N MET A 22 -5.28 -0.85 1.58
CA MET A 22 -4.41 -1.98 1.87
C MET A 22 -3.79 -1.90 3.27
N MET A 23 -3.33 -0.72 3.69
CA MET A 23 -2.85 -0.48 5.05
C MET A 23 -3.95 -0.72 6.10
N PHE A 24 -5.16 -0.17 5.88
CA PHE A 24 -6.28 -0.38 6.80
C PHE A 24 -6.72 -1.84 6.87
N TYR A 25 -6.73 -2.54 5.74
CA TYR A 25 -7.04 -3.97 5.68
C TYR A 25 -6.08 -4.80 6.55
N LEU A 26 -4.78 -4.55 6.46
CA LEU A 26 -3.78 -5.25 7.28
C LEU A 26 -3.82 -4.86 8.77
N ILE A 27 -4.23 -3.64 9.10
CA ILE A 27 -4.54 -3.26 10.49
C ILE A 27 -5.71 -4.09 11.00
N GLY A 28 -6.81 -4.13 10.24
CA GLY A 28 -8.02 -4.87 10.59
C GLY A 28 -7.76 -6.37 10.76
N LYS A 29 -7.06 -6.99 9.81
CA LYS A 29 -6.64 -8.41 9.89
C LYS A 29 -5.82 -8.71 11.13
N GLY A 30 -4.83 -7.87 11.46
CA GLY A 30 -4.03 -8.05 12.67
C GLY A 30 -4.86 -7.97 13.94
N LYS A 31 -5.83 -7.04 14.00
CA LYS A 31 -6.75 -6.95 15.14
C LYS A 31 -7.63 -8.20 15.24
N ALA A 32 -8.25 -8.63 14.15
CA ALA A 32 -9.10 -9.83 14.12
C ALA A 32 -8.36 -11.08 14.59
N VAL A 33 -7.11 -11.27 14.15
CA VAL A 33 -6.28 -12.39 14.62
C VAL A 33 -5.95 -12.29 16.10
N LYS A 34 -5.64 -11.08 16.60
CA LYS A 34 -5.41 -10.88 18.03
C LYS A 34 -6.65 -11.23 18.85
N ASP A 35 -7.82 -10.76 18.43
CA ASP A 35 -9.08 -10.98 19.14
C ASP A 35 -9.43 -12.49 19.13
N ALA A 36 -9.31 -13.17 17.99
CA ALA A 36 -9.53 -14.61 17.88
C ALA A 36 -8.57 -15.46 18.74
N MET A 37 -7.30 -15.05 18.84
CA MET A 37 -6.33 -15.71 19.72
C MET A 37 -6.70 -15.57 21.21
N VAL A 38 -7.18 -14.39 21.61
CA VAL A 38 -7.64 -14.12 22.99
C VAL A 38 -8.88 -14.95 23.30
N GLU A 39 -9.87 -14.97 22.41
CA GLU A 39 -11.10 -15.75 22.57
C GLU A 39 -10.83 -17.27 22.61
N GLY A 40 -9.95 -17.75 21.74
CA GLY A 40 -9.52 -19.15 21.69
C GLY A 40 -8.55 -19.59 22.78
N HIS A 41 -8.13 -18.69 23.67
CA HIS A 41 -7.08 -18.94 24.68
C HIS A 41 -5.78 -19.49 24.07
N LEU A 42 -5.50 -19.10 22.82
CA LEU A 42 -4.33 -19.54 22.08
C LEU A 42 -3.13 -18.67 22.48
N MET A 43 -1.96 -19.31 22.62
CA MET A 43 -0.69 -18.61 22.82
C MET A 43 0.18 -18.76 21.57
N GLY A 44 0.82 -17.68 21.15
CA GLY A 44 1.68 -17.67 19.97
C GLY A 44 2.03 -16.27 19.47
N ASP A 45 2.81 -16.22 18.41
CA ASP A 45 3.35 -14.99 17.81
C ASP A 45 2.57 -14.54 16.56
N HIS A 46 1.40 -15.13 16.28
CA HIS A 46 0.59 -14.88 15.08
C HIS A 46 0.30 -13.39 14.84
N TYR A 47 -0.04 -12.64 15.90
CA TYR A 47 -0.22 -11.19 15.81
C TYR A 47 1.07 -10.46 15.40
N GLN A 48 2.21 -10.85 15.98
CA GLN A 48 3.50 -10.25 15.69
C GLN A 48 3.94 -10.55 14.25
N ARG A 49 3.66 -11.76 13.74
CA ARG A 49 3.91 -12.12 12.33
C ARG A 49 3.13 -11.23 11.37
N ILE A 50 1.85 -10.93 11.65
CA ILE A 50 1.07 -9.97 10.84
C ILE A 50 1.61 -8.55 10.97
N ALA A 51 2.02 -8.14 12.18
CA ALA A 51 2.61 -6.82 12.41
C ALA A 51 3.93 -6.63 11.64
N LEU A 52 4.76 -7.68 11.54
CA LEU A 52 5.99 -7.67 10.76
C LEU A 52 5.70 -7.66 9.25
N ALA A 53 4.73 -8.47 8.79
CA ALA A 53 4.33 -8.53 7.39
C ALA A 53 3.82 -7.18 6.85
N ARG A 54 3.08 -6.42 7.66
CA ARG A 54 2.56 -5.10 7.25
C ARG A 54 3.56 -3.96 7.35
N LYS A 55 4.62 -4.07 8.16
CA LYS A 55 5.62 -3.00 8.34
C LYS A 55 6.19 -2.43 7.02
N PRO A 56 6.63 -3.24 6.04
CA PRO A 56 7.12 -2.71 4.77
C PRO A 56 6.00 -2.08 3.92
N VAL A 57 4.75 -2.52 4.06
CA VAL A 57 3.59 -1.89 3.40
C VAL A 57 3.43 -0.45 3.87
N PHE A 58 3.51 -0.20 5.18
CA PHE A 58 3.45 1.18 5.71
C PHE A 58 4.60 2.04 5.23
N SER A 59 5.83 1.52 5.24
CA SER A 59 7.00 2.32 4.86
C SER A 59 7.07 2.56 3.35
N ILE A 60 7.13 1.50 2.56
CA ILE A 60 7.31 1.61 1.10
C ILE A 60 6.03 2.10 0.42
N GLY A 61 4.85 1.70 0.91
CA GLY A 61 3.57 2.23 0.41
C GLY A 61 3.45 3.73 0.63
N THR A 62 3.83 4.25 1.81
CA THR A 62 3.82 5.70 2.06
C THR A 62 4.80 6.43 1.14
N LEU A 63 5.98 5.87 0.90
CA LEU A 63 6.94 6.43 -0.05
C LEU A 63 6.37 6.46 -1.48
N ALA A 64 5.77 5.36 -1.94
CA ALA A 64 5.13 5.29 -3.26
C ALA A 64 4.01 6.33 -3.41
N MET A 65 3.16 6.48 -2.38
CA MET A 65 2.13 7.52 -2.33
C MET A 65 2.73 8.92 -2.42
N ALA A 66 3.78 9.21 -1.65
CA ALA A 66 4.45 10.51 -1.64
C ALA A 66 5.05 10.85 -3.02
N VAL A 67 5.76 9.90 -3.64
CA VAL A 67 6.33 10.08 -4.99
C VAL A 67 5.23 10.29 -6.03
N THR A 68 4.10 9.58 -5.90
CA THR A 68 2.95 9.75 -6.80
C THR A 68 2.32 11.14 -6.67
N ILE A 69 2.16 11.65 -5.45
CA ILE A 69 1.68 13.03 -5.20
C ILE A 69 2.63 14.04 -5.85
N VAL A 70 3.93 13.92 -5.60
CA VAL A 70 4.95 14.82 -6.17
C VAL A 70 4.89 14.79 -7.69
N THR A 71 4.77 13.61 -8.29
CA THR A 71 4.63 13.44 -9.75
C THR A 71 3.43 14.19 -10.30
N ALA A 72 2.27 14.07 -9.64
CA ALA A 72 1.04 14.74 -10.05
C ALA A 72 1.15 16.27 -9.95
N LEU A 73 1.73 16.79 -8.86
CA LEU A 73 1.98 18.23 -8.67
C LEU A 73 2.96 18.78 -9.72
N MET A 74 4.00 18.02 -10.05
CA MET A 74 4.94 18.39 -11.11
C MET A 74 4.28 18.40 -12.49
N GLY A 75 3.38 17.46 -12.76
CA GLY A 75 2.58 17.45 -13.99
C GLY A 75 1.79 18.74 -14.17
N ALA A 76 1.12 19.20 -13.11
CA ALA A 76 0.42 20.48 -13.10
C ALA A 76 1.37 21.70 -13.28
N SER A 77 2.63 21.59 -12.84
CA SER A 77 3.63 22.66 -12.95
C SER A 77 4.32 22.74 -14.31
N VAL A 78 4.37 21.65 -15.08
CA VAL A 78 4.83 21.68 -16.48
C VAL A 78 3.83 22.45 -17.34
N ASP A 79 2.53 22.33 -17.05
CA ASP A 79 1.48 23.05 -17.78
C ASP A 79 1.54 24.57 -17.56
N THR A 80 2.11 25.04 -16.44
CA THR A 80 2.36 26.48 -16.17
C THR A 80 3.70 26.98 -16.71
N ARG A 81 4.45 26.13 -17.45
CA ARG A 81 5.81 26.39 -17.99
C ARG A 81 6.89 26.64 -16.93
N LEU A 82 6.64 26.29 -15.67
CA LEU A 82 7.62 26.45 -14.59
C LEU A 82 8.70 25.35 -14.58
N LEU A 83 8.42 24.18 -15.18
CA LEU A 83 9.35 23.05 -15.20
C LEU A 83 9.52 22.44 -16.60
N PRO A 84 10.74 21.97 -16.95
CA PRO A 84 10.97 21.24 -18.20
C PRO A 84 10.22 19.90 -18.22
N PRO A 85 9.61 19.50 -19.36
CA PRO A 85 8.85 18.24 -19.47
C PRO A 85 9.67 16.98 -19.14
N PHE A 86 10.98 16.99 -19.41
CA PHE A 86 11.86 15.85 -19.13
C PHE A 86 11.94 15.51 -17.63
N VAL A 87 11.89 16.52 -16.75
CA VAL A 87 11.94 16.30 -15.29
C VAL A 87 10.67 15.58 -14.83
N HIS A 88 9.50 15.97 -15.34
CA HIS A 88 8.25 15.27 -15.06
C HIS A 88 8.27 13.83 -15.58
N ALA A 89 8.84 13.58 -16.77
CA ALA A 89 8.96 12.24 -17.31
C ALA A 89 9.83 11.33 -16.42
N LEU A 90 10.99 11.81 -15.97
CA LEU A 90 11.90 11.07 -15.09
C LEU A 90 11.21 10.69 -13.77
N VAL A 91 10.54 11.66 -13.13
CA VAL A 91 9.83 11.44 -11.86
C VAL A 91 8.63 10.50 -12.07
N SER A 92 7.95 10.55 -13.21
CA SER A 92 6.87 9.63 -13.57
C SER A 92 7.33 8.18 -13.67
N TYR A 93 8.48 7.91 -14.31
CA TYR A 93 9.05 6.57 -14.34
C TYR A 93 9.45 6.10 -12.93
N GLY A 94 10.00 6.99 -12.11
CA GLY A 94 10.29 6.72 -10.70
C GLY A 94 9.03 6.36 -9.90
N ALA A 95 7.94 7.08 -10.08
CA ALA A 95 6.65 6.79 -9.45
C ALA A 95 6.13 5.42 -9.87
N ILE A 96 6.15 5.09 -11.16
CA ILE A 96 5.72 3.77 -11.65
C ILE A 96 6.53 2.66 -10.98
N ALA A 97 7.87 2.79 -10.94
CA ALA A 97 8.73 1.81 -10.30
C ALA A 97 8.42 1.67 -8.79
N CYS A 98 8.22 2.77 -8.07
CA CYS A 98 7.88 2.76 -6.64
C CYS A 98 6.52 2.08 -6.38
N ASN A 99 5.50 2.40 -7.18
CA ASN A 99 4.18 1.79 -7.04
C ASN A 99 4.19 0.29 -7.35
N LEU A 100 4.96 -0.16 -8.35
CA LEU A 100 5.13 -1.59 -8.63
C LEU A 100 5.86 -2.32 -7.49
N ALA A 101 6.89 -1.68 -6.90
CA ALA A 101 7.56 -2.24 -5.73
C ALA A 101 6.64 -2.32 -4.51
N ALA A 102 5.86 -1.26 -4.24
CA ALA A 102 4.87 -1.24 -3.17
C ALA A 102 3.79 -2.32 -3.39
N ALA A 103 3.25 -2.45 -4.60
CA ALA A 103 2.25 -3.45 -4.93
C ALA A 103 2.76 -4.88 -4.70
N LYS A 104 4.02 -5.18 -5.06
CA LYS A 104 4.63 -6.48 -4.75
C LYS A 104 4.69 -6.76 -3.24
N ILE A 105 5.15 -5.79 -2.47
CA ILE A 105 5.23 -5.89 -1.00
C ILE A 105 3.84 -6.08 -0.39
N GLU A 106 2.84 -5.40 -0.91
CA GLU A 106 1.44 -5.54 -0.48
C GLU A 106 0.91 -6.94 -0.75
N LEU A 107 1.11 -7.48 -1.95
CA LEU A 107 0.70 -8.84 -2.30
C LEU A 107 1.39 -9.89 -1.42
N ASP A 108 2.69 -9.72 -1.15
CA ASP A 108 3.43 -10.61 -0.25
C ASP A 108 2.88 -10.53 1.19
N ALA A 109 2.59 -9.33 1.68
CA ALA A 109 2.01 -9.13 3.01
C ALA A 109 0.59 -9.71 3.13
N LEU A 110 -0.22 -9.61 2.08
CA LEU A 110 -1.53 -10.27 1.96
C LEU A 110 -1.39 -11.78 2.08
N GLY A 111 -0.48 -12.37 1.30
CA GLY A 111 -0.22 -13.80 1.32
C GLY A 111 0.22 -14.30 2.69
N GLN A 112 1.18 -13.60 3.33
CA GLN A 112 1.64 -13.93 4.68
C GLN A 112 0.52 -13.80 5.72
N SER A 113 -0.28 -12.73 5.65
CA SER A 113 -1.38 -12.51 6.60
C SER A 113 -2.48 -13.56 6.46
N ASN A 114 -2.79 -14.00 5.23
CA ASN A 114 -3.76 -15.07 5.01
C ASN A 114 -3.28 -16.41 5.57
N ARG A 115 -1.99 -16.76 5.37
CA ARG A 115 -1.42 -17.97 5.98
C ARG A 115 -1.54 -17.96 7.50
N VAL A 116 -1.28 -16.83 8.15
CA VAL A 116 -1.45 -16.71 9.61
C VAL A 116 -2.92 -16.88 10.03
N VAL A 117 -3.86 -16.30 9.28
CA VAL A 117 -5.29 -16.48 9.55
C VAL A 117 -5.69 -17.95 9.40
N ASP A 118 -5.25 -18.62 8.34
CA ASP A 118 -5.55 -20.05 8.12
C ASP A 118 -4.98 -20.93 9.23
N GLU A 119 -3.78 -20.62 9.73
CA GLU A 119 -3.18 -21.30 10.88
C GLU A 119 -4.04 -21.13 12.14
N VAL A 120 -4.49 -19.90 12.43
CA VAL A 120 -5.32 -19.61 13.61
C VAL A 120 -6.69 -20.28 13.50
N ASN A 121 -7.34 -20.21 12.34
CA ASN A 121 -8.59 -20.89 12.06
C ASN A 121 -8.49 -22.41 12.31
N ARG A 122 -7.41 -23.03 11.83
CA ARG A 122 -7.14 -24.45 12.09
C ARG A 122 -6.95 -24.76 13.58
N LEU A 123 -6.32 -23.88 14.34
CA LEU A 123 -6.15 -24.05 15.80
C LEU A 123 -7.47 -23.88 16.56
N LEU A 124 -8.37 -23.04 16.05
CA LEU A 124 -9.70 -22.82 16.61
C LEU A 124 -10.72 -23.90 16.22
N GLY A 125 -10.39 -24.76 15.24
CA GLY A 125 -11.30 -25.77 14.72
C GLY A 125 -12.44 -25.19 13.86
N SER A 126 -12.23 -24.01 13.28
CA SER A 126 -13.20 -23.25 12.48
C SER A 126 -12.68 -22.95 11.08
#